data_AF-A0A7V9LZ74-F1
#
_entry.id   AF-A0A7V9LZ74-F1
#
_cell.length_a   1.000
_cell.length_b   1.000
_cell.length_c   1.000
_cell.angle_alpha   90.00
_cell.angle_beta   90.00
_cell.angle_gamma   90.00
#
_symmetry.space_group_name_H-M   'P 1'
#
loop_
_entity.id
_entity.type
_entity.pdbx_description
1 polymer ?
#
loop_
_entity_poly.entity_id
_entity_poly.type
_entity_poly.pdbx_seq_one_letter_code
_entity_poly.pdbx_strand_id
1 'polypeptide(L)'
;MRHGKPRNFVQPCLLLLLLEHPDHGYALVERLESFLLAEGDPGSVYRALHALEVSGAVRSTWGLSESGPARRTYHLTAVGQVQLQEWAQSINDTREALETYLTRYACNSDAAPVPAPGAAAAPVPPAPVGPEDSR
;
A
#
# COMPACT_ATOMS: atom_id res chain seq x y z
N MET A 1 -4.43 -5.02 23.89
CA MET A 1 -3.79 -5.83 22.85
C MET A 1 -3.96 -5.09 21.54
N ARG A 2 -2.87 -4.55 20.94
CA ARG A 2 -2.98 -3.83 19.66
C ARG A 2 -3.35 -4.87 18.59
N HIS A 3 -4.53 -4.75 17.98
CA HIS A 3 -4.92 -5.61 16.86
C HIS A 3 -3.92 -5.39 15.74
N GLY A 4 -3.05 -6.38 15.56
CA GLY A 4 -1.88 -6.31 14.73
C GLY A 4 -2.30 -6.17 13.28
N LYS A 5 -2.02 -5.01 12.71
CA LYS A 5 -1.81 -4.79 11.27
C LYS A 5 -1.20 -6.07 10.67
N PRO A 6 -1.72 -6.63 9.57
CA PRO A 6 -1.11 -7.79 8.95
C PRO A 6 0.37 -7.46 8.75
N ARG A 7 1.24 -8.26 9.37
CA ARG A 7 2.69 -8.10 9.25
C ARG A 7 2.96 -8.06 7.75
N ASN A 8 3.51 -6.94 7.26
CA ASN A 8 3.87 -6.69 5.86
C ASN A 8 2.81 -6.04 4.94
N PHE A 9 1.74 -5.42 5.44
CA PHE A 9 0.79 -4.68 4.57
C PHE A 9 1.40 -3.48 3.81
N VAL A 10 2.61 -3.07 4.15
CA VAL A 10 3.34 -1.99 3.44
C VAL A 10 3.66 -2.38 2.00
N GLN A 11 4.08 -3.62 1.75
CA GLN A 11 4.42 -4.07 0.39
C GLN A 11 3.23 -4.03 -0.59
N PRO A 12 2.06 -4.61 -0.29
CA PRO A 12 0.90 -4.51 -1.19
C PRO A 12 0.47 -3.07 -1.43
N CYS A 13 0.50 -2.21 -0.41
CA CYS A 13 0.22 -0.79 -0.59
C CYS A 13 1.23 -0.12 -1.53
N LEU A 14 2.53 -0.39 -1.40
CA LEU A 14 3.54 0.18 -2.31
C LEU A 14 3.36 -0.31 -3.74
N LEU A 15 3.05 -1.60 -3.95
CA LEU A 15 2.77 -2.12 -5.28
C LEU A 15 1.54 -1.42 -5.89
N LEU A 16 0.49 -1.17 -5.10
CA LEU A 16 -0.70 -0.45 -5.54
C LEU A 16 -0.38 1.01 -5.89
N LEU A 17 0.36 1.72 -5.03
CA LEU A 17 0.76 3.11 -5.29
C LEU A 17 1.62 3.23 -6.56
N LEU A 18 2.49 2.25 -6.81
CA LEU A 18 3.33 2.18 -8.01
C LEU A 18 2.56 1.73 -9.26
N LEU A 19 1.47 0.98 -9.11
CA LEU A 19 0.53 0.68 -10.19
C LEU A 19 -0.20 1.94 -10.63
N GLU A 20 -0.63 2.78 -9.68
CA GLU A 20 -1.26 4.07 -9.95
C GLU A 20 -0.30 5.04 -10.64
N HIS A 21 0.92 5.18 -10.10
CA HIS A 21 1.93 6.10 -10.64
C HIS A 21 3.36 5.75 -10.15
N PRO A 22 4.35 5.60 -11.04
CA PRO A 22 5.76 5.45 -10.66
C PRO A 22 6.29 6.68 -9.93
N ASP A 23 6.99 6.52 -8.81
CA ASP A 23 7.28 7.65 -7.93
C ASP A 23 8.60 7.50 -7.15
N HIS A 24 9.02 8.58 -6.50
CA HIS A 24 10.19 8.60 -5.64
C HIS A 24 9.89 8.00 -4.26
N GLY A 25 10.92 7.43 -3.63
CA GLY A 25 10.77 6.78 -2.33
C GLY A 25 10.12 7.67 -1.26
N TYR A 26 10.47 8.96 -1.21
CA TYR A 26 9.89 9.91 -0.25
C TYR A 26 8.41 10.21 -0.52
N ALA A 27 8.02 10.46 -1.78
CA ALA A 27 6.63 10.66 -2.15
C ALA A 27 5.77 9.41 -1.88
N LEU A 28 6.35 8.21 -2.02
CA LEU A 28 5.69 6.96 -1.62
C LEU A 28 5.47 6.88 -0.10
N VAL A 29 6.36 7.44 0.73
CA VAL A 29 6.14 7.54 2.19
C VAL A 29 4.91 8.41 2.45
N GLU A 30 4.87 9.62 1.89
CA GLU A 30 3.76 10.58 2.08
C GLU A 30 2.42 9.99 1.60
N ARG A 31 2.39 9.38 0.42
CA ARG A 31 1.18 8.74 -0.11
C ARG A 31 0.74 7.55 0.75
N LEU A 32 1.66 6.78 1.32
CA LEU A 32 1.34 5.64 2.16
C LEU A 32 0.67 6.03 3.48
N GLU A 33 0.95 7.20 4.03
CA GLU A 33 0.30 7.72 5.24
C GLU A 33 -1.22 7.84 5.07
N SER A 34 -1.71 8.12 3.86
CA SER A 34 -3.14 8.18 3.55
C SER A 34 -3.85 6.81 3.57
N PHE A 35 -3.11 5.72 3.39
CA PHE A 35 -3.65 4.36 3.29
C PHE A 35 -3.74 3.63 4.63
N LEU A 36 -2.86 3.96 5.57
CA LEU A 36 -2.68 3.20 6.79
C LEU A 36 -3.19 4.04 7.97
N LEU A 37 -3.99 3.44 8.85
CA LEU A 37 -4.42 4.05 10.14
C LEU A 37 -3.25 4.34 11.11
N ALA A 38 -2.00 4.30 10.64
CA ALA A 38 -0.80 4.56 11.39
C ALA A 38 0.31 5.09 10.47
N GLU A 39 1.10 6.02 10.99
CA GLU A 39 2.28 6.61 10.35
C GLU A 39 3.15 5.52 9.70
N GLY A 40 3.39 5.69 8.41
CA GLY A 40 4.36 4.87 7.69
C GLY A 40 5.75 5.29 8.12
N ASP A 41 6.38 4.59 9.06
CA ASP A 41 7.80 4.82 9.37
C ASP A 41 8.60 4.74 8.05
N PRO A 42 9.33 5.81 7.66
CA PRO A 42 10.12 5.82 6.43
C PRO A 42 11.06 4.61 6.34
N GLY A 43 11.63 4.19 7.48
CA GLY A 43 12.50 3.02 7.53
C GLY A 43 11.80 1.73 7.07
N SER A 44 10.52 1.55 7.42
CA SER A 44 9.70 0.43 6.95
C SER A 44 9.45 0.47 5.44
N VAL A 45 9.18 1.66 4.90
CA VAL A 45 8.95 1.86 3.46
C VAL A 45 10.20 1.52 2.66
N TYR A 46 11.36 2.05 3.05
CA TYR A 46 12.61 1.76 2.33
C TYR A 46 13.04 0.30 2.45
N ARG A 47 12.82 -0.37 3.58
CA ARG A 47 13.04 -1.82 3.70
C ARG A 47 12.10 -2.61 2.78
N ALA A 48 10.83 -2.21 2.71
CA ALA A 48 9.85 -2.84 1.83
C ALA A 48 10.20 -2.64 0.34
N LEU A 49 10.56 -1.42 -0.06
CA LEU A 49 11.03 -1.12 -1.42
C LEU A 49 12.25 -1.96 -1.78
N HIS A 50 13.25 -2.04 -0.89
CA HIS A 50 14.42 -2.87 -1.12
C HIS A 50 14.05 -4.35 -1.30
N ALA A 51 13.17 -4.89 -0.47
CA ALA A 51 12.71 -6.27 -0.62
C ALA A 51 11.95 -6.51 -1.94
N LEU A 52 11.16 -5.54 -2.39
CA LEU A 52 10.45 -5.60 -3.68
C LEU A 52 11.41 -5.48 -4.88
N GLU A 53 12.52 -4.75 -4.74
CA GLU A 53 13.57 -4.73 -5.75
C GLU A 53 14.31 -6.07 -5.83
N VAL A 54 14.65 -6.65 -4.67
CA VAL A 54 15.31 -7.96 -4.59
C VAL A 54 14.43 -9.07 -5.18
N SER A 55 13.11 -9.00 -4.99
CA SER A 55 12.17 -9.95 -5.60
C SER A 55 11.87 -9.68 -7.08
N GLY A 56 12.40 -8.58 -7.64
CA GLY A 56 12.13 -8.15 -9.02
C GLY A 56 10.73 -7.58 -9.24
N ALA A 57 9.93 -7.40 -8.19
CA ALA A 57 8.59 -6.80 -8.26
C ALA A 57 8.63 -5.30 -8.62
N VAL A 58 9.70 -4.62 -8.23
CA VAL A 58 9.94 -3.21 -8.50
C VAL A 58 11.32 -3.05 -9.12
N ARG A 59 11.44 -2.10 -10.05
CA ARG A 59 12.74 -1.62 -10.56
C ARG A 59 12.91 -0.17 -10.20
N SER A 60 14.15 0.29 -10.08
CA SER A 60 14.42 1.71 -9.92
C SER A 60 15.39 2.25 -10.95
N THR A 61 15.25 3.55 -11.21
CA THR A 61 16.13 4.31 -12.07
C THR A 61 16.55 5.58 -11.34
N TRP A 62 17.82 5.94 -11.46
CA TRP A 62 18.29 7.25 -11.02
C TRP A 62 17.88 8.30 -12.04
N GLY A 63 17.12 9.30 -11.61
CA GLY A 63 16.80 10.46 -12.43
C GLY A 63 18.05 11.31 -12.64
N LEU A 64 18.35 11.65 -13.89
CA LEU A 64 19.31 12.69 -14.24
C LEU A 64 18.67 14.01 -13.87
N SER A 65 19.24 14.71 -12.88
CA SER A 65 18.78 16.05 -12.52
C SER A 65 19.75 17.07 -13.12
N GLU A 66 19.23 17.99 -13.93
CA GLU A 66 20.02 19.13 -14.43
C GLU A 66 20.23 20.22 -13.35
N SER A 67 19.49 20.18 -12.23
CA SER A 67 19.52 21.23 -11.20
C SER A 67 19.10 20.76 -9.79
N GLY A 68 19.44 19.54 -9.38
CA GLY A 68 19.04 19.02 -8.06
C GLY A 68 19.71 17.71 -7.65
N PRO A 69 19.52 17.25 -6.40
CA PRO A 69 20.05 15.97 -5.96
C PRO A 69 19.40 14.83 -6.74
N ALA A 70 20.19 13.86 -7.19
CA ALA A 70 19.70 12.69 -7.91
C ALA A 70 18.62 11.97 -7.09
N ARG A 71 17.46 11.75 -7.70
CA ARG A 71 16.32 11.06 -7.06
C ARG A 71 16.14 9.69 -7.69
N ARG A 72 15.86 8.68 -6.85
CA ARG A 72 15.56 7.33 -7.29
C ARG A 72 14.05 7.22 -7.54
N THR A 73 13.65 6.94 -8.77
CA THR A 73 12.26 6.67 -9.14
C THR A 73 12.05 5.17 -9.18
N TYR A 74 10.96 4.69 -8.60
CA TYR A 74 10.58 3.29 -8.56
C TYR A 74 9.45 3.05 -9.56
N HIS A 75 9.50 1.91 -10.25
CA HIS A 75 8.53 1.49 -11.24
C HIS A 75 8.10 0.06 -10.97
N LEU A 76 6.80 -0.19 -11.07
CA LEU A 76 6.24 -1.53 -11.02
C LEU A 76 6.71 -2.36 -12.24
N THR A 77 7.05 -3.63 -12.02
CA THR A 77 7.41 -4.57 -13.09
C THR A 77 6.25 -5.52 -13.39
N ALA A 78 6.38 -6.34 -14.45
CA ALA A 78 5.42 -7.41 -14.72
C ALA A 78 5.34 -8.43 -13.56
N VAL A 79 6.48 -8.75 -12.92
CA VAL A 79 6.51 -9.60 -11.72
C VAL A 79 5.76 -8.93 -10.57
N GLY A 80 5.91 -7.62 -10.41
CA GLY A 80 5.18 -6.84 -9.40
C GLY A 80 3.68 -6.81 -9.63
N GLN A 81 3.22 -6.79 -10.88
CA GLN A 81 1.80 -6.88 -11.22
C GLN A 81 1.20 -8.22 -10.83
N VAL A 82 1.92 -9.33 -11.06
CA VAL A 82 1.49 -10.67 -10.62
C VAL A 82 1.40 -10.72 -9.09
N GLN A 83 2.44 -10.26 -8.38
CA GLN A 83 2.42 -10.20 -6.91
C GLN A 83 1.28 -9.32 -6.39
N LEU A 84 0.97 -8.20 -7.05
CA LEU A 84 -0.15 -7.33 -6.68
C LEU A 84 -1.49 -8.06 -6.78
N GLN A 85 -1.69 -8.89 -7.80
CA GLN A 85 -2.90 -9.71 -7.93
C GLN A 85 -2.98 -10.78 -6.85
N GLU A 86 -1.87 -11.46 -6.54
CA GLU A 86 -1.80 -12.43 -5.43
C GLU A 86 -2.15 -11.78 -4.09
N TRP A 87 -1.66 -10.56 -3.85
CA TRP A 87 -2.02 -9.78 -2.67
C TRP A 87 -3.51 -9.44 -2.63
N ALA A 88 -4.09 -9.00 -3.75
CA ALA A 88 -5.52 -8.71 -3.81
C ALA A 88 -6.37 -9.94 -3.46
N GLN A 89 -5.97 -11.12 -3.94
CA GLN A 89 -6.63 -12.38 -3.58
C GLN A 89 -6.48 -12.68 -2.09
N SER A 90 -5.26 -12.63 -1.55
CA SER A 90 -5.01 -12.90 -0.13
C SER A 90 -5.76 -11.94 0.80
N ILE A 91 -5.92 -10.67 0.40
CA ILE A 91 -6.72 -9.67 1.13
C ILE A 91 -8.20 -10.06 1.12
N ASN A 92 -8.74 -10.50 -0.01
CA ASN A 92 -10.13 -10.98 -0.10
C ASN A 92 -10.36 -12.22 0.76
N ASP A 93 -9.45 -13.19 0.72
CA ASP A 93 -9.54 -14.40 1.56
C ASP A 93 -9.50 -14.04 3.06
N THR A 94 -8.63 -13.08 3.42
CA THR A 94 -8.55 -12.57 4.80
C THR A 94 -9.83 -11.85 5.20
N ARG A 95 -10.42 -11.04 4.31
CA ARG A 95 -11.71 -10.38 4.52
C ARG A 95 -12.81 -11.40 4.82
N GLU A 96 -12.94 -12.43 4.00
CA GLU A 96 -13.96 -13.48 4.18
C GLU A 96 -13.78 -14.22 5.52
N ALA A 97 -12.54 -14.53 5.89
CA ALA A 97 -12.24 -15.15 7.18
C ALA A 97 -12.61 -14.26 8.36
N LEU A 98 -12.32 -12.95 8.29
CA LEU A 98 -12.70 -11.97 9.31
C LEU A 98 -14.21 -11.79 9.40
N GLU A 99 -14.91 -11.69 8.27
CA GLU A 99 -16.38 -11.60 8.21
C GLU A 99 -17.04 -12.85 8.81
N THR A 100 -16.51 -14.04 8.50
CA THR A 100 -16.95 -15.30 9.10
C THR A 100 -16.77 -15.30 10.62
N TYR A 101 -15.61 -14.86 11.10
CA TYR A 101 -15.34 -14.75 12.54
C TYR A 101 -16.31 -13.79 13.23
N LEU A 102 -16.49 -12.59 12.68
CA LEU A 102 -17.38 -11.57 13.24
C LEU A 102 -18.84 -12.03 13.25
N THR A 103 -19.27 -12.71 12.19
CA THR A 103 -20.62 -13.31 12.10
C THR A 103 -20.84 -14.33 13.21
N ARG A 104 -19.90 -15.28 13.37
CA ARG A 104 -19.98 -16.29 14.42
C ARG A 104 -19.94 -15.68 15.82
N TYR A 105 -19.09 -14.68 16.04
CA TYR A 105 -19.04 -13.95 17.30
C TYR A 105 -20.41 -13.33 17.62
N ALA A 106 -21.01 -12.59 16.67
CA ALA A 106 -22.30 -11.94 16.86
C ALA A 106 -23.46 -12.94 17.11
N CYS A 107 -23.45 -14.12 16.46
CA CYS A 107 -24.45 -15.15 16.72
C CYS A 107 -24.31 -15.82 18.10
N ASN A 108 -23.09 -15.87 18.65
CA ASN A 108 -22.81 -16.53 19.92
C ASN A 108 -22.80 -15.58 21.13
N SER A 109 -22.78 -14.26 20.91
CA SER A 109 -22.84 -13.26 21.96
C SER A 109 -24.23 -12.61 22.00
N ASP A 110 -24.89 -12.56 23.17
CA ASP A 110 -26.03 -11.65 23.42
C ASP A 110 -25.64 -10.15 23.29
N ALA A 111 -24.36 -9.86 23.04
CA ALA A 111 -23.84 -8.53 22.78
C ALA A 111 -24.08 -8.14 21.31
N ALA A 112 -24.57 -6.92 21.10
CA ALA A 112 -24.71 -6.31 19.78
C ALA A 112 -23.41 -6.47 18.94
N PRO A 113 -23.53 -6.65 17.61
CA PRO A 113 -22.37 -6.81 16.73
C PRO A 113 -21.37 -5.67 16.98
N VAL A 114 -20.07 -6.00 17.00
CA VAL A 114 -19.00 -5.00 17.11
C VAL A 114 -19.26 -3.93 16.04
N PRO A 115 -19.53 -2.67 16.42
CA PRO A 115 -19.88 -1.65 15.45
C PRO A 115 -18.72 -1.52 14.47
N ALA A 116 -19.03 -1.63 13.18
CA ALA A 116 -18.04 -1.39 12.13
C ALA A 116 -17.45 0.00 12.35
N PRO A 117 -16.12 0.15 12.45
CA PRO A 117 -15.51 1.46 12.57
C PRO A 117 -15.87 2.29 11.34
N GLY A 118 -16.59 3.39 11.56
CA GLY A 118 -16.83 4.51 10.66
C GLY A 118 -16.77 4.20 9.17
N ALA A 119 -17.94 4.00 8.55
CA ALA A 119 -18.14 4.15 7.12
C ALA A 119 -17.86 5.62 6.72
N ALA A 120 -16.59 5.99 6.61
CA ALA A 120 -16.15 7.26 6.06
C ALA A 120 -15.26 6.95 4.85
N ALA A 121 -15.87 7.15 3.69
CA ALA A 121 -15.28 7.37 2.37
C ALA A 121 -14.03 6.53 2.02
N ALA A 122 -14.22 5.55 1.14
CA ALA A 122 -13.12 5.03 0.33
C ALA A 122 -12.33 6.23 -0.25
N PRO A 123 -10.98 6.27 -0.13
CA PRO A 123 -10.21 7.29 -0.78
C PRO A 123 -10.46 7.18 -2.29
N VAL A 124 -11.04 8.21 -2.87
CA VAL A 124 -11.06 8.39 -4.33
C VAL A 124 -9.60 8.43 -4.76
N PRO A 125 -9.15 7.59 -5.70
CA PRO A 125 -7.77 7.63 -6.16
C PRO A 125 -7.45 9.06 -6.62
N PRO A 126 -6.29 9.63 -6.22
CA PRO A 126 -5.91 10.94 -6.73
C PRO A 126 -5.90 10.88 -8.26
N ALA A 127 -6.51 11.89 -8.90
CA ALA A 127 -6.47 12.02 -10.34
C ALA A 127 -5.01 11.95 -10.83
N PRO A 128 -4.71 11.31 -11.97
CA PRO A 128 -3.34 11.22 -12.47
C PRO A 128 -2.77 12.63 -12.57
N VAL A 129 -1.67 12.88 -11.84
CA VAL A 129 -0.90 14.12 -11.97
C VAL A 129 -0.39 14.12 -13.40
N GLY A 130 -0.96 14.99 -14.23
CA GLY A 130 -0.52 15.18 -15.61
C GLY A 130 0.96 15.58 -15.63
N PRO A 131 1.67 15.37 -16.76
CA PRO A 131 3.08 15.67 -16.85
C PRO A 131 3.32 17.14 -16.46
N GLU A 132 4.03 17.35 -15.36
CA GLU A 132 4.44 18.68 -14.92
C GLU A 132 5.30 19.31 -16.01
N ASP A 133 4.86 20.48 -16.45
CA ASP A 133 5.35 21.28 -17.56
C ASP A 133 6.86 21.50 -17.43
N SER A 134 7.64 20.95 -18.36
CA SER A 134 9.04 21.34 -18.53
C SER A 134 9.07 22.76 -19.11
N ARG A 135 9.45 23.73 -18.29
CA ARG A 135 9.89 25.06 -18.71
C ARG A 135 11.27 25.36 -18.15
#